data_AF-A0A0J1BEF1-F1
#
_entry.id   AF-A0A0J1BEF1-F1
#
_cell.length_a   1.000
_cell.length_b   1.000
_cell.length_c   1.000
_cell.angle_alpha   90.00
_cell.angle_beta   90.00
_cell.angle_gamma   90.00
#
_symmetry.space_group_name_H-M   'P 1'
#
loop_
_entity.id
_entity.type
_entity.pdbx_description
1 polymer ?
#
loop_
_entity_poly.entity_id
_entity_poly.type
_entity_poly.pdbx_seq_one_letter_code
_entity_poly.pdbx_strand_id
1 'polypeptide(L)'
;MDQQPLQQAIRQDKVERARQMSLDDRLAAGARLHAEQLARTRDLLRGLHPGWSMCEIDVEIARRRGVLRDRDSKRFYRQNTSQNSAVADAS
;
A
#
# COMPACT_ATOMS: atom_id res chain seq x y z
N MET A 1 1.92 3.89 -28.53
CA MET A 1 3.06 3.68 -27.61
C MET A 1 2.68 2.55 -26.67
N ASP A 2 2.81 1.32 -27.16
CA ASP A 2 2.30 0.08 -26.56
C ASP A 2 3.23 -0.48 -25.47
N GLN A 3 3.30 0.20 -24.32
CA GLN A 3 4.06 -0.28 -23.16
C GLN A 3 3.32 -1.35 -22.33
N GLN A 4 2.10 -1.72 -22.70
CA GLN A 4 1.21 -2.55 -21.88
C GLN A 4 1.64 -4.03 -21.74
N PRO A 5 2.17 -4.73 -22.76
CA PRO A 5 2.44 -6.17 -22.66
C PRO A 5 3.60 -6.49 -21.71
N LEU A 6 4.68 -5.71 -21.78
CA LEU A 6 5.88 -5.91 -20.95
C LEU A 6 5.57 -5.62 -19.47
N GLN A 7 4.78 -4.57 -19.20
CA GLN A 7 4.37 -4.24 -17.83
C GLN A 7 3.44 -5.30 -17.24
N GLN A 8 2.55 -5.89 -18.05
CA GLN A 8 1.70 -7.01 -17.61
C GLN A 8 2.53 -8.26 -17.30
N ALA A 9 3.46 -8.64 -18.18
CA ALA A 9 4.32 -9.80 -17.97
C ALA A 9 5.16 -9.67 -16.69
N ILE A 10 5.74 -8.50 -16.45
CA ILE A 10 6.50 -8.23 -15.21
C ILE A 10 5.61 -8.31 -13.97
N ARG A 11 4.35 -7.84 -14.05
CA ARG A 11 3.39 -7.97 -12.93
C ARG A 11 3.04 -9.43 -12.68
N GLN A 12 2.79 -10.22 -13.72
CA GLN A 12 2.44 -11.64 -13.59
C GLN A 12 3.58 -12.46 -12.97
N ASP A 13 4.81 -12.29 -13.45
CA ASP A 13 5.99 -12.97 -12.89
C ASP A 13 6.19 -12.63 -11.39
N LYS A 14 6.01 -11.36 -11.00
CA LYS A 14 6.06 -10.96 -9.59
C LYS A 14 4.96 -11.59 -8.74
N VAL A 15 3.76 -11.71 -9.28
CA VAL A 15 2.62 -12.35 -8.60
C VAL A 15 2.87 -13.85 -8.43
N GLU A 16 3.41 -14.52 -9.44
CA GLU A 16 3.72 -15.95 -9.37
C GLU A 16 4.82 -16.25 -8.37
N ARG A 17 5.90 -15.46 -8.34
CA ARG A 17 6.93 -15.58 -7.30
C ARG A 17 6.36 -15.36 -5.90
N ALA A 18 5.50 -14.35 -5.72
CA ALA A 18 4.85 -14.09 -4.43
C ALA A 18 3.92 -15.23 -3.99
N ARG A 19 3.31 -15.97 -4.94
CA ARG A 19 2.51 -17.16 -4.65
C ARG A 19 3.35 -18.35 -4.20
N GLN A 20 4.56 -18.49 -4.74
CA GLN A 20 5.49 -19.58 -4.42
C GLN A 20 6.26 -19.36 -3.12
N MET A 21 6.34 -18.12 -2.62
CA MET A 21 6.96 -17.83 -1.33
C MET A 21 6.14 -18.38 -0.16
N SER A 22 6.82 -18.93 0.85
CA SER A 22 6.18 -19.31 2.11
C SER A 22 5.58 -18.10 2.81
N LEU A 23 4.66 -18.32 3.77
CA LEU A 23 4.07 -17.22 4.53
C LEU A 23 5.13 -16.42 5.29
N ASP A 24 6.11 -17.12 5.88
CA ASP A 24 7.20 -16.52 6.64
C ASP A 24 8.12 -15.69 5.72
N ASP A 25 8.42 -16.18 4.52
CA ASP A 25 9.20 -15.42 3.53
C ASP A 25 8.45 -14.16 3.06
N ARG A 26 7.12 -14.25 2.90
CA ARG A 26 6.29 -13.10 2.53
C ARG A 26 6.26 -12.04 3.64
N LEU A 27 6.17 -12.47 4.90
CA LEU A 27 6.19 -11.56 6.04
C LEU A 27 7.56 -10.89 6.19
N ALA A 28 8.65 -11.66 6.08
CA ALA A 28 10.01 -11.13 6.14
C ALA A 28 10.31 -10.16 4.99
N ALA A 29 9.94 -10.52 3.76
CA ALA A 29 10.08 -9.65 2.61
C ALA A 29 9.21 -8.39 2.74
N GLY A 30 7.99 -8.52 3.26
CA GLY A 30 7.09 -7.40 3.54
C GLY A 30 7.69 -6.39 4.51
N ALA A 31 8.27 -6.87 5.62
CA ALA A 31 8.94 -6.02 6.59
C ALA A 31 10.13 -5.26 5.97
N ARG A 32 10.95 -5.95 5.17
CA ARG A 32 12.09 -5.33 4.47
C ARG A 32 11.64 -4.27 3.47
N LEU A 33 10.68 -4.60 2.62
CA LEU A 33 10.14 -3.68 1.62
C LEU A 33 9.49 -2.45 2.27
N HIS A 34 8.82 -2.63 3.40
CA HIS A 34 8.24 -1.53 4.16
C HIS A 34 9.31 -0.59 4.74
N ALA A 35 10.42 -1.14 5.24
CA ALA A 35 11.55 -0.34 5.70
C ALA A 35 12.22 0.44 4.55
N GLU A 36 12.43 -0.20 3.40
CA GLU A 36 12.96 0.45 2.19
C GLU A 36 12.03 1.58 1.70
N GLN A 37 10.71 1.33 1.69
CA GLN A 37 9.72 2.34 1.32
C GLN A 37 9.76 3.54 2.27
N LEU A 38 9.87 3.29 3.58
CA LEU A 38 9.99 4.34 4.59
C LEU A 38 11.23 5.21 4.34
N ALA A 39 12.38 4.60 4.10
CA ALA A 39 13.62 5.31 3.80
C ALA A 39 13.45 6.22 2.59
N ARG A 40 12.94 5.69 1.47
CA ARG A 40 12.68 6.48 0.26
C ARG A 40 11.68 7.61 0.48
N THR A 41 10.66 7.38 1.31
CA THR A 41 9.66 8.41 1.63
C THR A 41 10.30 9.56 2.42
N ARG A 42 11.19 9.25 3.37
CA ARG A 42 11.97 10.27 4.09
C ARG A 42 12.86 11.07 3.15
N ASP A 43 13.60 10.40 2.27
CA ASP A 43 14.48 11.08 1.31
C ASP A 43 13.70 12.03 0.39
N LEU A 44 12.54 11.57 -0.10
CA LEU A 44 11.65 12.40 -0.92
C LEU A 44 11.13 13.61 -0.13
N LEU A 45 10.70 13.44 1.12
CA LEU A 45 10.24 14.54 1.96
C LEU A 45 11.35 15.53 2.29
N ARG A 46 12.57 15.05 2.54
CA ARG A 46 13.75 15.91 2.73
C ARG A 46 14.06 16.75 1.49
N GLY A 47 13.96 16.14 0.30
CA GLY A 47 14.17 16.84 -0.97
C GLY A 47 13.09 17.90 -1.25
N LEU A 48 11.83 17.59 -0.94
CA LEU A 48 10.70 18.52 -1.13
C LEU A 48 10.64 19.63 -0.08
N HIS A 49 11.10 19.35 1.14
CA HIS A 49 11.06 20.27 2.27
C HIS A 49 12.43 20.35 2.97
N PRO A 50 13.42 21.04 2.38
CA PRO A 50 14.80 21.06 2.91
C PRO A 50 14.92 21.71 4.30
N GLY A 51 13.98 22.56 4.68
CA GLY A 51 13.95 23.23 5.99
C GLY A 51 13.29 22.41 7.09
N TRP A 52 12.70 21.26 6.79
CA TRP A 52 12.08 20.41 7.80
C TRP A 52 13.13 19.60 8.56
N SER A 53 12.96 19.59 9.88
CA SER A 53 13.64 18.67 10.76
C SER A 53 13.17 17.22 10.53
N MET A 54 13.99 16.26 10.97
CA MET A 54 13.61 14.84 10.89
C MET A 54 12.32 14.53 11.66
N CYS A 55 12.05 15.26 12.74
CA CYS A 55 10.83 15.12 13.53
C CYS A 55 9.59 15.50 12.70
N GLU A 56 9.63 16.63 12.00
CA GLU A 56 8.52 17.09 11.15
C GLU A 56 8.26 16.13 9.98
N ILE A 57 9.33 15.53 9.43
CA ILE A 57 9.23 14.51 8.39
C ILE A 57 8.53 13.26 8.91
N ASP A 58 8.90 12.78 10.10
CA ASP A 58 8.26 11.60 10.70
C ASP A 58 6.78 11.88 11.05
N VAL A 59 6.44 13.09 11.50
CA VAL A 59 5.06 13.53 11.72
C VAL A 59 4.27 13.50 10.41
N GLU A 60 4.83 14.00 9.31
CA GLU A 60 4.16 13.99 8.01
C GLU A 60 3.96 12.55 7.48
N ILE A 61 4.94 11.66 7.68
CA ILE A 61 4.81 10.24 7.35
C ILE A 61 3.65 9.60 8.14
N ALA A 62 3.56 9.88 9.44
CA ALA A 62 2.48 9.40 10.29
C ALA A 62 1.11 9.93 9.81
N ARG A 63 1.02 11.23 9.50
CA ARG A 63 -0.20 11.86 8.97
C ARG A 63 -0.66 11.20 7.67
N ARG A 64 0.26 10.98 6.72
CA ARG A 64 -0.04 10.30 5.43
C ARG A 64 -0.54 8.87 5.65
N ARG A 65 0.06 8.14 6.58
CA ARG A 65 -0.40 6.79 6.95
C ARG A 65 -1.82 6.80 7.54
N GLY A 66 -2.14 7.78 8.39
CA GLY A 66 -3.50 7.97 8.90
C GLY A 66 -4.51 8.14 7.76
N VAL A 67 -4.23 9.03 6.81
CA VAL A 67 -5.10 9.26 5.64
C VAL A 67 -5.29 8.00 4.80
N LEU A 68 -4.22 7.24 4.55
CA LEU A 68 -4.29 5.98 3.81
C LEU A 68 -5.15 4.94 4.56
N ARG A 69 -4.94 4.82 5.88
CA ARG A 69 -5.73 3.93 6.72
C ARG A 69 -7.21 4.30 6.69
N ASP A 70 -7.55 5.58 6.86
CA ASP A 70 -8.94 6.05 6.83
C ASP A 70 -9.61 5.80 5.48
N ARG A 71 -8.88 6.02 4.38
CA ARG A 71 -9.35 5.71 3.03
C ARG A 71 -9.63 4.21 2.87
N ASP A 72 -8.70 3.37 3.31
CA ASP A 72 -8.80 1.93 3.16
C ASP A 72 -9.90 1.37 4.08
N SER A 73 -10.00 1.83 5.33
CA SER A 73 -11.11 1.53 6.24
C SER A 73 -12.46 1.89 5.61
N LYS A 74 -12.61 3.11 5.06
CA LYS A 74 -13.85 3.51 4.37
C LYS A 74 -14.18 2.61 3.17
N ARG A 75 -13.18 2.12 2.45
CA ARG A 75 -13.35 1.17 1.33
C ARG A 75 -13.89 -0.18 1.83
N PHE A 76 -13.33 -0.72 2.91
CA PHE A 76 -13.79 -1.98 3.49
C PHE A 76 -15.20 -1.87 4.09
N TYR A 77 -15.52 -0.76 4.77
CA TYR A 77 -16.86 -0.56 5.34
C TYR A 77 -17.94 -0.26 4.28
N ARG A 78 -17.63 0.45 3.18
CA ARG A 78 -18.59 0.65 2.07
C ARG A 78 -18.89 -0.62 1.29
N GLN A 79 -17.91 -1.49 1.09
CA GLN A 79 -18.12 -2.72 0.31
C GLN A 79 -18.97 -3.74 1.08
N ASN A 80 -18.84 -3.80 2.41
CA ASN A 80 -19.64 -4.71 3.23
C ASN A 80 -21.11 -4.26 3.38
N THR A 81 -21.41 -2.96 3.34
CA THR A 81 -22.80 -2.49 3.37
C THR A 81 -23.54 -2.77 2.05
N SER A 82 -22.86 -2.74 0.91
CA SER A 82 -23.47 -3.10 -0.38
C SER A 82 -23.72 -4.60 -0.56
N GLN A 83 -23.00 -5.47 0.17
CA GLN A 83 -23.24 -6.92 0.14
C GLN A 83 -24.37 -7.34 1.08
N ASN A 84 -24.56 -6.68 2.22
CA ASN A 84 -25.64 -7.01 3.15
C ASN A 84 -27.02 -6.51 2.71
N SER A 85 -27.12 -5.45 1.90
CA SER A 85 -28.42 -4.98 1.38
C SER A 85 -29.00 -5.88 0.29
N ALA A 86 -28.18 -6.67 -0.41
CA ALA A 86 -28.67 -7.63 -1.42
C ALA A 86 -29.31 -8.89 -0.82
N VAL A 87 -29.08 -9.17 0.47
CA VAL A 87 -29.64 -10.34 1.16
C VAL A 87 -30.94 -9.99 1.89
N ALA A 88 -31.17 -8.72 2.24
CA ALA A 88 -32.34 -8.27 2.97
C ALA A 88 -33.61 -8.09 2.10
N ASP A 89 -33.46 -7.92 0.78
CA ASP A 89 -34.60 -7.79 -0.17
C ASP A 89 -35.07 -9.15 -0.74
N ALA A 90 -34.52 -10.27 -0.26
CA ALA A 90 -34.83 -11.62 -0.74
C ALA A 90 -35.49 -12.52 0.33
N SER A 91 -36.10 -11.94 1.38
CA SER A 91 -36.83 -12.65 2.44
C SER A 91 -38.27 -12.17 2.58
#